data_AF-A0AA43RHS2-F1
#
_entry.id   AF-A0AA43RHS2-F1
#
_cell.length_a   1.000
_cell.length_b   1.000
_cell.length_c   1.000
_cell.angle_alpha   90.00
_cell.angle_beta   90.00
_cell.angle_gamma   90.00
#
_symmetry.space_group_name_H-M   'P 1'
#
loop_
_entity.id
_entity.type
_entity.pdbx_description
1 polymer ?
#
loop_
_entity_poly.entity_id
_entity_poly.type
_entity_poly.pdbx_seq_one_letter_code
_entity_poly.pdbx_strand_id
1 'polypeptide(L)'
;EFILINLYLMFFNLIPIPPLDGSSIIALFIPERSLPKYYAIQRYALPVLLLLIIFVPYITNVDPISAYLNFTAGNLASLMMPISIF
;
A
#
# COMPACT_ATOMS: atom_id res chain seq x y z
N GLU A 1 18.34 10.04 2.01
CA GLU A 1 18.14 8.57 1.88
C GLU A 1 16.97 8.04 2.72
N PHE A 2 16.95 8.20 4.05
CA PHE A 2 15.86 7.69 4.90
C PHE A 2 14.45 8.28 4.66
N ILE A 3 14.37 9.52 4.17
CA ILE A 3 13.09 10.21 3.90
C ILE A 3 12.30 9.49 2.81
N LEU A 4 12.96 9.03 1.73
CA LEU A 4 12.31 8.30 0.64
C LEU A 4 11.71 6.98 1.15
N ILE A 5 12.47 6.23 1.96
CA ILE A 5 12.00 4.97 2.56
C ILE A 5 10.79 5.22 3.46
N ASN A 6 10.83 6.23 4.32
CA ASN A 6 9.70 6.58 5.18
C ASN A 6 8.47 7.01 4.38
N LEU A 7 8.65 7.77 3.29
CA LEU A 7 7.54 8.11 2.38
C LEU A 7 6.99 6.84 1.71
N TYR A 8 7.85 5.94 1.25
CA TYR A 8 7.43 4.68 0.61
C TYR A 8 6.64 3.82 1.59
N LEU A 9 7.11 3.69 2.83
CA LEU A 9 6.40 3.00 3.91
C LEU A 9 5.08 3.67 4.27
N MET A 10 5.03 5.01 4.32
CA MET A 10 3.80 5.75 4.59
C MET A 10 2.75 5.48 3.50
N PHE A 11 3.10 5.63 2.23
CA PHE A 11 2.16 5.39 1.12
C PHE A 11 1.79 3.92 0.96
N PHE A 12 2.69 2.99 1.26
CA PHE A 12 2.39 1.57 1.32
C PHE A 12 1.39 1.26 2.43
N ASN A 13 1.58 1.81 3.64
CA ASN A 13 0.64 1.63 4.74
C ASN A 13 -0.71 2.30 4.51
N LEU A 14 -0.82 3.30 3.62
CA LEU A 14 -2.12 3.90 3.26
C LEU A 14 -2.96 3.01 2.32
N ILE A 15 -2.40 1.93 1.76
CA ILE A 15 -3.15 1.04 0.89
C ILE A 15 -4.24 0.32 1.72
N PRO A 16 -5.52 0.37 1.29
CA PRO A 16 -6.66 -0.15 2.04
C PRO A 16 -6.78 -1.69 2.01
N ILE A 17 -5.70 -2.43 2.26
CA ILE A 17 -5.65 -3.88 2.22
C ILE A 17 -5.02 -4.40 3.53
N PRO A 18 -5.73 -5.18 4.36
CA PRO A 18 -5.13 -5.78 5.54
C PRO A 18 -3.91 -6.64 5.18
N PRO A 19 -2.82 -6.63 5.97
CA PRO A 19 -2.66 -6.04 7.31
C PRO A 19 -2.18 -4.57 7.32
N LEU A 20 -2.19 -3.87 6.19
CA LEU A 20 -1.69 -2.50 6.09
C LEU A 20 -2.58 -1.53 6.89
N ASP A 21 -1.97 -0.49 7.46
CA ASP A 21 -2.65 0.39 8.42
C ASP A 21 -3.88 1.12 7.83
N GLY A 22 -3.90 1.37 6.52
CA GLY A 22 -4.99 1.97 5.79
C GLY A 22 -6.27 1.13 5.81
N SER A 23 -6.15 -0.18 6.03
CA SER A 23 -7.31 -1.05 6.24
C SER A 23 -8.04 -0.77 7.55
N SER A 24 -7.33 -0.31 8.59
CA SER A 24 -7.93 0.11 9.86
C SER A 24 -8.79 1.36 9.68
N ILE A 25 -8.40 2.26 8.76
CA ILE A 25 -9.20 3.44 8.41
C ILE A 25 -10.54 3.00 7.81
N ILE A 26 -10.53 2.02 6.89
CA ILE A 26 -11.78 1.48 6.32
C ILE A 26 -12.61 0.79 7.38
N ALA A 27 -12.00 0.02 8.28
CA ALA A 27 -12.70 -0.69 9.34
C ALA A 27 -13.55 0.26 10.23
N LEU A 28 -13.12 1.51 10.42
CA LEU A 28 -13.88 2.52 11.17
C LEU A 28 -15.21 2.91 10.49
N PHE A 29 -15.32 2.77 9.16
CA PHE A 29 -16.54 3.07 8.42
C PHE A 29 -17.47 1.85 8.27
N ILE A 30 -17.06 0.67 8.76
CA ILE A 30 -17.85 -0.56 8.63
C ILE A 30 -18.88 -0.63 9.77
N PRO A 31 -20.18 -0.79 9.46
CA PRO A 31 -21.20 -1.02 10.48
C PRO A 31 -20.92 -2.26 11.32
N GLU A 32 -21.24 -2.22 12.62
CA GLU A 32 -20.98 -3.33 13.56
C GLU A 32 -21.57 -4.67 13.10
N ARG A 33 -22.74 -4.63 12.45
CA ARG A 33 -23.44 -5.82 11.91
C ARG A 33 -22.63 -6.54 10.82
N SER A 34 -21.75 -5.82 10.13
CA SER A 34 -20.90 -6.35 9.05
C SER A 34 -19.48 -6.69 9.49
N LEU A 35 -19.07 -6.37 10.72
CA LEU A 35 -17.74 -6.71 11.25
C LEU A 35 -17.40 -8.21 11.15
N PRO A 36 -18.31 -9.16 11.47
CA PRO A 36 -17.99 -10.58 11.33
C PRO A 36 -17.66 -10.99 9.90
N LYS A 37 -18.36 -10.40 8.92
CA LYS A 37 -18.10 -10.63 7.48
C LYS A 37 -16.78 -10.02 7.07
N TYR A 38 -16.46 -8.82 7.57
CA TYR A 38 -15.18 -8.17 7.33
C TYR A 38 -14.00 -9.01 7.85
N TYR A 39 -14.06 -9.49 9.10
CA TYR A 39 -13.03 -10.37 9.66
C TYR A 39 -12.90 -11.69 8.89
N ALA A 40 -14.01 -12.22 8.37
CA ALA A 40 -13.99 -13.40 7.53
C ALA A 40 -13.24 -13.17 6.21
N ILE A 41 -13.33 -11.98 5.62
CA ILE A 41 -12.58 -11.60 4.40
C ILE A 41 -11.13 -11.25 4.73
N GLN A 42 -10.89 -10.56 5.85
CA GLN A 42 -9.57 -10.10 6.29
C GLN A 42 -8.54 -11.23 6.38
N ARG A 43 -8.95 -12.45 6.74
CA ARG A 43 -8.06 -13.63 6.78
C ARG A 43 -7.41 -13.96 5.42
N TYR A 44 -8.05 -13.59 4.32
CA TYR A 44 -7.55 -13.82 2.97
C TYR A 44 -6.78 -12.62 2.41
N ALA A 45 -6.81 -11.47 3.08
CA ALA A 45 -6.21 -10.24 2.57
C ALA A 45 -4.69 -10.37 2.38
N LEU A 46 -3.96 -10.97 3.34
CA LEU A 46 -2.51 -11.16 3.23
C LEU A 46 -2.10 -12.12 2.11
N PRO A 47 -2.69 -13.34 1.99
CA PRO A 47 -2.44 -14.21 0.83
C PRO A 47 -2.76 -13.54 -0.51
N VAL A 48 -3.88 -12.82 -0.60
CA VAL A 48 -4.28 -12.11 -1.82
C VAL A 48 -3.31 -10.97 -2.14
N LEU A 49 -2.89 -10.20 -1.13
CA LEU A 49 -1.90 -9.15 -1.28
C LEU A 49 -0.61 -9.73 -1.86
N LEU A 50 -0.04 -10.76 -1.21
CA LEU A 50 1.20 -11.42 -1.67
C LEU A 50 1.07 -11.94 -3.10
N LEU A 51 -0.05 -12.59 -3.42
CA LEU A 51 -0.33 -13.06 -4.77
C LEU A 51 -0.33 -11.90 -5.77
N LEU A 52 -0.97 -10.78 -5.43
CA LEU A 52 -0.98 -9.59 -6.28
C LEU A 52 0.41 -8.98 -6.46
N ILE A 53 1.21 -8.87 -5.39
CA ILE A 53 2.59 -8.34 -5.45
C ILE A 53 3.47 -9.22 -6.35
N ILE A 54 3.35 -10.54 -6.28
CA ILE A 54 4.25 -11.48 -6.96
C ILE A 54 3.76 -11.76 -8.38
N PHE A 55 2.47 -11.99 -8.56
CA PHE A 55 1.91 -12.54 -9.79
C PHE A 55 1.65 -11.47 -10.85
N VAL A 56 1.28 -10.25 -10.45
CA VAL A 56 1.07 -9.14 -11.40
C VAL A 56 2.35 -8.79 -12.17
N PRO A 57 3.50 -8.54 -11.52
CA PRO A 57 4.72 -8.25 -12.26
C PRO A 57 5.24 -9.45 -13.03
N TYR A 58 5.03 -10.66 -12.53
CA TYR A 58 5.37 -11.89 -13.24
C TYR A 58 4.66 -12.00 -14.61
N ILE A 59 3.39 -11.59 -14.69
CA ILE A 59 2.62 -11.65 -15.95
C ILE A 59 2.84 -10.41 -16.82
N THR A 60 2.83 -9.23 -16.21
CA THR A 60 2.74 -7.96 -16.94
C THR A 60 4.10 -7.31 -17.20
N ASN A 61 5.18 -7.81 -16.58
CA ASN A 61 6.48 -7.14 -16.48
C ASN A 61 6.41 -5.71 -15.90
N VAL A 62 5.29 -5.37 -15.24
CA VAL A 62 5.07 -4.08 -14.60
C VAL A 62 4.81 -4.33 -13.12
N ASP A 63 5.55 -3.65 -12.26
CA ASP A 63 5.33 -3.63 -10.82
C ASP A 63 4.28 -2.57 -10.46
N PRO A 64 2.99 -2.92 -10.30
CA PRO A 64 1.93 -1.93 -10.03
C PRO A 64 2.17 -1.19 -8.71
N ILE A 65 2.77 -1.87 -7.73
CA ILE A 65 3.10 -1.29 -6.42
C ILE A 65 4.21 -0.26 -6.57
N SER A 66 5.29 -0.60 -7.28
CA SER A 66 6.37 0.35 -7.56
C SER A 66 5.86 1.54 -8.36
N ALA A 67 4.98 1.33 -9.35
CA ALA A 67 4.35 2.41 -10.11
C ALA A 67 3.53 3.35 -9.21
N TYR A 68 2.68 2.79 -8.34
CA TYR A 68 1.89 3.56 -7.37
C TYR A 68 2.78 4.33 -6.38
N LEU A 69 3.80 3.69 -5.81
CA LEU A 69 4.70 4.31 -4.83
C LEU A 69 5.56 5.40 -5.48
N ASN A 70 6.07 5.19 -6.69
CA ASN A 70 6.81 6.23 -7.40
C ASN A 70 5.91 7.43 -7.75
N PHE A 71 4.67 7.18 -8.18
CA PHE A 71 3.73 8.25 -8.48
C PHE A 71 3.28 9.04 -7.24
N THR A 72 3.18 8.40 -6.07
CA THR A 72 2.74 9.06 -4.84
C THR A 72 3.93 9.57 -4.04
N ALA A 73 4.68 8.65 -3.45
CA ALA A 73 5.81 8.91 -2.59
C ALA A 73 7.01 9.51 -3.35
N GLY A 74 7.27 9.07 -4.58
CA GLY A 74 8.36 9.59 -5.40
C GLY A 74 8.14 11.04 -5.81
N ASN A 75 6.94 11.40 -6.25
CA ASN A 75 6.57 12.79 -6.54
C ASN A 75 6.71 13.68 -5.30
N LEU A 76 6.21 13.24 -4.13
CA LEU A 76 6.36 14.02 -2.91
C LEU A 76 7.81 14.10 -2.42
N ALA A 77 8.57 13.02 -2.54
CA ALA A 77 9.99 13.02 -2.24
C ALA A 77 10.75 14.02 -3.13
N SER A 78 10.40 14.12 -4.41
CA SER A 78 11.01 15.09 -5.33
C SER A 78 10.72 16.55 -4.95
N LEU A 79 9.54 16.83 -4.37
CA LEU A 79 9.17 18.16 -3.88
C LEU A 79 9.83 18.48 -2.52
N MET A 80 9.95 17.48 -1.65
CA MET A 80 10.51 17.63 -0.30
C MET A 80 12.04 17.61 -0.28
N MET A 81 12.66 16.93 -1.25
CA MET A 81 14.10 16.89 -1.47
C MET A 81 14.42 17.40 -2.88
N PRO A 82 14.23 18.72 -3.15
CA PRO A 82 14.48 19.29 -4.47
C PRO A 82 15.97 19.22 -4.85
N ILE A 83 16.87 19.09 -3.87
CA ILE A 83 18.33 19.15 -4.05
C ILE A 83 18.99 18.09 -3.15
N SER A 84 19.15 16.87 -3.68
CA SER A 84 20.31 16.03 -3.39
C SER A 84 20.54 15.01 -4.52
N ILE A 85 21.22 15.48 -5.57
CA ILE A 85 22.44 14.89 -6.15
C ILE A 85 22.27 13.47 -6.74
N PHE A 86 22.16 13.41 -8.08
CA PHE A 86 22.94 12.43 -8.86
C PHE A 86 24.44 12.73 -8.67
#